data_AF-A0A2D7TTT7-F1
#
_entry.id   AF-A0A2D7TTT7-F1
#
_cell.length_a   1.000
_cell.length_b   1.000
_cell.length_c   1.000
_cell.angle_alpha   90.00
_cell.angle_beta   90.00
_cell.angle_gamma   90.00
#
_symmetry.space_group_name_H-M   'P 1'
#
loop_
_entity.id
_entity.type
_entity.pdbx_description
1 polymer ?
#
loop_
_entity_poly.entity_id
_entity_poly.type
_entity_poly.pdbx_seq_one_letter_code
_entity_poly.pdbx_strand_id
1 'polypeptide(L)'
;MSAQQGITLIGLPGSGKSSVGVQLAKVMARPFIDTDIALQTHLGMTLQDYLDTHGVDALREAEGECIGSLALDEHVVSTGGSAVYHTGAMVHLARQSRIVYLSVTYDTMLRRLGEFSTRGIAADLSQGLWPMYAERIALYQRFAQVTVDANRPLEAVVRAVLDA
;
A
#
# COMPACT_ATOMS: atom_id res chain seq x y z
N MET A 1 -27.24 -9.19 7.58
CA MET A 1 -26.31 -8.81 6.51
C MET A 1 -25.19 -8.02 7.16
N SER A 2 -24.00 -8.58 7.31
CA SER A 2 -22.85 -7.81 7.82
C SER A 2 -22.55 -6.72 6.81
N ALA A 3 -22.56 -5.45 7.24
CA ALA A 3 -22.13 -4.33 6.41
C ALA A 3 -20.76 -4.66 5.79
N GLN A 4 -20.65 -4.59 4.46
CA GLN A 4 -19.39 -4.91 3.78
C GLN A 4 -18.38 -3.81 4.10
N GLN A 5 -17.49 -4.14 5.04
CA GLN A 5 -16.37 -3.30 5.48
C GLN A 5 -15.50 -2.88 4.29
N GLY A 6 -14.80 -1.76 4.41
CA GLY A 6 -13.85 -1.29 3.41
C GLY A 6 -12.71 -2.30 3.16
N ILE A 7 -11.90 -2.06 2.13
CA ILE A 7 -10.73 -2.90 1.80
C ILE A 7 -9.48 -2.03 1.78
N THR A 8 -8.48 -2.40 2.55
CA THR A 8 -7.15 -1.79 2.49
C THR A 8 -6.17 -2.74 1.81
N LEU A 9 -5.52 -2.26 0.76
CA LEU A 9 -4.51 -2.98 0.00
C LEU A 9 -3.11 -2.59 0.51
N ILE A 10 -2.37 -3.58 0.99
CA ILE A 10 -0.95 -3.45 1.35
C ILE A 10 -0.08 -4.30 0.42
N GLY A 11 1.22 -3.99 0.38
CA GLY A 11 2.19 -4.73 -0.40
C GLY A 11 3.26 -3.83 -1.00
N LEU A 12 4.25 -4.47 -1.64
CA LEU A 12 5.42 -3.79 -2.19
C LEU A 12 5.06 -2.74 -3.24
N PRO A 13 5.91 -1.72 -3.45
CA PRO A 13 5.88 -0.93 -4.67
C PRO A 13 5.84 -1.85 -5.92
N GLY A 14 5.00 -1.51 -6.90
CA GLY A 14 4.80 -2.36 -8.08
C GLY A 14 3.88 -3.58 -7.89
N SER A 15 3.33 -3.84 -6.69
CA SER A 15 2.37 -4.94 -6.52
C SER A 15 1.00 -4.69 -7.18
N GLY A 16 0.73 -3.46 -7.64
CA GLY A 16 -0.50 -3.10 -8.35
C GLY A 16 -1.62 -2.56 -7.45
N LYS A 17 -1.32 -2.17 -6.20
CA LYS A 17 -2.31 -1.65 -5.22
C LYS A 17 -3.23 -0.57 -5.79
N SER A 18 -2.69 0.50 -6.38
CA SER A 18 -3.52 1.57 -6.94
C SER A 18 -4.40 1.07 -8.09
N SER A 19 -3.87 0.22 -8.97
CA SER A 19 -4.63 -0.34 -10.10
C SER A 19 -5.76 -1.28 -9.64
N VAL A 20 -5.46 -2.19 -8.71
CA VAL A 20 -6.45 -3.10 -8.10
C VAL A 20 -7.48 -2.30 -7.30
N GLY A 21 -7.03 -1.32 -6.53
CA GLY A 21 -7.89 -0.48 -5.69
C GLY A 21 -8.90 0.33 -6.49
N VAL A 22 -8.49 0.95 -7.59
CA VAL A 22 -9.40 1.66 -8.51
C VAL A 22 -10.46 0.72 -9.09
N GLN A 23 -10.10 -0.50 -9.48
CA GLN A 23 -11.06 -1.47 -10.01
C GLN A 23 -12.00 -1.99 -8.92
N LEU A 24 -11.49 -2.30 -7.73
CA LEU A 24 -12.32 -2.71 -6.59
C LEU A 24 -13.32 -1.62 -6.20
N ALA A 25 -12.88 -0.38 -6.10
CA ALA A 25 -13.75 0.75 -5.78
C ALA A 25 -14.90 0.89 -6.78
N LYS A 26 -14.61 0.74 -8.08
CA LYS A 26 -15.63 0.75 -9.14
C LYS A 26 -16.63 -0.40 -9.00
N VAL A 27 -16.14 -1.64 -8.83
CA VAL A 27 -16.99 -2.83 -8.73
C VAL A 27 -17.85 -2.81 -7.46
N MET A 28 -17.30 -2.34 -6.36
CA MET A 28 -17.99 -2.27 -5.06
C MET A 28 -18.83 -0.99 -4.88
N ALA A 29 -18.79 -0.06 -5.84
CA ALA A 29 -19.38 1.28 -5.73
C ALA A 29 -18.96 2.02 -4.44
N ARG A 30 -17.67 1.98 -4.12
CA ARG A 30 -17.07 2.59 -2.92
C ARG A 30 -16.12 3.74 -3.26
N PRO A 31 -15.92 4.71 -2.35
CA PRO A 31 -14.86 5.69 -2.50
C PRO A 31 -13.47 5.04 -2.50
N PHE A 32 -12.52 5.66 -3.21
CA PHE A 32 -11.13 5.21 -3.29
C PHE A 32 -10.18 6.27 -2.73
N ILE A 33 -9.22 5.84 -1.90
CA ILE A 33 -8.13 6.68 -1.41
C ILE A 33 -6.79 6.01 -1.75
N ASP A 34 -5.85 6.79 -2.27
CA ASP A 34 -4.43 6.42 -2.34
C ASP A 34 -3.67 7.24 -1.30
N THR A 35 -3.05 6.57 -0.32
CA THR A 35 -2.41 7.27 0.81
C THR A 35 -1.17 8.04 0.39
N ASP A 36 -0.47 7.61 -0.68
CA ASP A 36 0.68 8.36 -1.21
C ASP A 36 0.20 9.70 -1.79
N ILE A 37 -0.98 9.74 -2.43
CA ILE A 37 -1.58 10.98 -2.96
C ILE A 37 -2.09 11.86 -1.81
N ALA A 38 -2.74 11.26 -0.81
CA ALA A 38 -3.22 11.99 0.37
C ALA A 38 -2.05 12.65 1.13
N LEU A 39 -0.95 11.91 1.32
CA LEU A 39 0.25 12.40 1.98
C LEU A 39 0.91 13.53 1.19
N GLN A 40 1.11 13.37 -0.12
CA GLN A 40 1.67 14.46 -0.96
C GLN A 40 0.81 15.71 -0.92
N THR A 41 -0.51 15.54 -0.93
CA THR A 41 -1.46 16.66 -0.81
C THR A 41 -1.30 17.37 0.54
N HIS A 42 -1.12 16.61 1.63
CA HIS A 42 -0.90 17.15 2.97
C HIS A 42 0.45 17.87 3.10
N LEU A 43 1.51 17.29 2.51
CA LEU A 43 2.87 17.83 2.56
C LEU A 43 3.09 19.02 1.61
N GLY A 44 2.26 19.16 0.57
CA GLY A 44 2.41 20.19 -0.45
C GLY A 44 3.63 19.99 -1.38
N MET A 45 4.22 18.79 -1.39
CA MET A 45 5.38 18.43 -2.20
C MET A 45 5.35 16.93 -2.55
N THR A 46 6.25 16.50 -3.44
CA THR A 46 6.34 15.07 -3.79
C THR A 46 6.96 14.26 -2.64
N LEU A 47 6.67 12.96 -2.59
CA LEU A 47 7.28 12.08 -1.57
C LEU A 47 8.81 12.00 -1.74
N GLN A 48 9.31 12.14 -2.97
CA GLN A 48 10.74 12.14 -3.25
C GLN A 48 11.40 13.40 -2.70
N ASP A 49 10.84 14.59 -2.97
CA ASP A 49 11.38 15.84 -2.44
C ASP A 49 11.37 15.85 -0.91
N TYR A 50 10.30 15.33 -0.29
CA TYR A 50 10.20 15.20 1.15
C TYR A 50 11.25 14.23 1.70
N LEU A 51 11.43 13.07 1.05
CA LEU A 51 12.45 12.07 1.42
C LEU A 51 13.86 12.66 1.34
N ASP A 52 14.17 13.39 0.28
CA ASP A 52 15.49 13.99 0.05
C ASP A 52 15.80 15.10 1.08
N THR A 53 14.76 15.80 1.54
CA THR A 53 14.89 16.91 2.49
C THR A 53 14.91 16.45 3.95
N HIS A 54 14.07 15.46 4.30
CA HIS A 54 13.78 15.09 5.69
C HIS A 54 14.24 13.68 6.08
N GLY A 55 14.56 12.84 5.10
CA GLY A 55 14.99 11.46 5.31
C GLY A 55 13.84 10.46 5.51
N VAL A 56 14.22 9.18 5.55
CA VAL A 56 13.28 8.05 5.52
C VAL A 56 12.39 7.96 6.76
N ASP A 57 12.93 8.27 7.94
CA ASP A 57 12.21 8.14 9.20
C ASP A 57 11.12 9.21 9.33
N ALA A 58 11.41 10.44 8.89
CA ALA A 58 10.41 11.51 8.83
C ALA A 58 9.26 11.17 7.86
N LEU A 59 9.59 10.61 6.69
CA LEU A 59 8.58 10.18 5.73
C LEU A 59 7.66 9.09 6.32
N ARG A 60 8.24 8.12 7.03
CA ARG A 60 7.48 7.04 7.68
C ARG A 60 6.56 7.56 8.77
N GLU A 61 7.01 8.52 9.58
CA GLU A 61 6.17 9.14 10.61
C GLU A 61 5.02 9.93 9.96
N ALA A 62 5.31 10.78 8.99
CA ALA A 62 4.31 11.57 8.27
C ALA A 62 3.27 10.67 7.56
N GLU A 63 3.71 9.55 6.97
CA GLU A 63 2.81 8.54 6.39
C GLU A 63 1.90 7.92 7.47
N GLY A 64 2.46 7.57 8.62
CA GLY A 64 1.73 7.02 9.75
C GLY A 64 0.66 7.97 10.30
N GLU A 65 1.01 9.24 10.52
CA GLU A 65 0.10 10.30 10.97
C GLU A 65 -1.00 10.58 9.94
N CYS A 66 -0.62 10.69 8.66
CA CYS A 66 -1.58 10.91 7.57
C CYS A 66 -2.62 9.80 7.55
N ILE A 67 -2.20 8.53 7.56
CA ILE A 67 -3.11 7.38 7.58
C ILE A 67 -3.99 7.38 8.83
N GLY A 68 -3.41 7.65 10.00
CA GLY A 68 -4.15 7.71 11.28
C GLY A 68 -5.22 8.80 11.33
N SER A 69 -5.08 9.85 10.51
CA SER A 69 -6.06 10.94 10.40
C SER A 69 -7.21 10.65 9.42
N LEU A 70 -7.09 9.61 8.58
CA LEU A 70 -8.10 9.30 7.57
C LEU A 70 -9.38 8.76 8.22
N ALA A 71 -10.51 9.38 7.89
CA ALA A 71 -11.82 8.86 8.20
C ALA A 71 -12.26 7.87 7.11
N LEU A 72 -12.06 6.58 7.36
CA LEU A 72 -12.45 5.52 6.42
C LEU A 72 -13.82 4.97 6.78
N ASP A 73 -14.81 5.28 5.93
CA ASP A 73 -16.14 4.67 5.99
C ASP A 73 -16.41 3.94 4.68
N GLU A 74 -16.32 2.60 4.71
CA GLU A 74 -16.53 1.72 3.55
C GLU A 74 -15.63 2.01 2.32
N HIS A 75 -14.44 2.58 2.54
CA HIS A 75 -13.49 2.94 1.48
C HIS A 75 -12.69 1.74 0.96
N VAL A 76 -12.23 1.84 -0.29
CA VAL A 76 -11.08 1.08 -0.79
C VAL A 76 -9.83 1.94 -0.66
N VAL A 77 -8.81 1.45 0.03
CA VAL A 77 -7.57 2.18 0.33
C VAL A 77 -6.39 1.47 -0.32
N SER A 78 -5.59 2.21 -1.09
CA SER A 78 -4.27 1.79 -1.54
C SER A 78 -3.22 2.47 -0.69
N THR A 79 -2.43 1.72 0.07
CA THR A 79 -1.39 2.32 0.91
C THR A 79 -0.09 2.56 0.14
N GLY A 80 0.77 3.40 0.70
CA GLY A 80 2.18 3.43 0.37
C GLY A 80 2.86 2.10 0.74
N GLY A 81 4.03 1.86 0.14
CA GLY A 81 4.79 0.63 0.40
C GLY A 81 5.38 0.57 1.81
N SER A 82 5.53 1.71 2.49
CA SER A 82 6.13 1.84 3.81
C SER A 82 5.11 1.90 4.96
N ALA A 83 3.82 2.03 4.68
CA ALA A 83 2.77 2.09 5.70
C ALA A 83 2.86 0.99 6.77
N VAL A 84 3.33 -0.21 6.39
CA VAL A 84 3.49 -1.35 7.30
C VAL A 84 4.57 -1.18 8.38
N TYR A 85 5.45 -0.19 8.26
CA TYR A 85 6.39 0.13 9.34
C TYR A 85 5.68 0.81 10.52
N HIS A 86 4.56 1.50 10.28
CA HIS A 86 3.85 2.24 11.32
C HIS A 86 2.70 1.42 11.91
N THR A 87 2.96 0.78 13.06
CA THR A 87 2.00 -0.15 13.70
C THR A 87 0.66 0.53 14.04
N GLY A 88 0.68 1.78 14.49
CA GLY A 88 -0.55 2.52 14.83
C GLY A 88 -1.46 2.74 13.61
N ALA A 89 -0.86 3.05 12.46
CA ALA A 89 -1.57 3.23 11.19
C ALA A 89 -2.18 1.91 10.72
N MET A 90 -1.43 0.81 10.80
CA MET A 90 -1.93 -0.51 10.45
C MET A 90 -3.09 -0.97 11.35
N VAL A 91 -3.03 -0.68 12.66
CA VAL A 91 -4.13 -0.96 13.59
C VAL A 91 -5.36 -0.12 13.27
N HIS A 92 -5.18 1.17 12.92
CA HIS A 92 -6.27 2.04 12.48
C HIS A 92 -6.97 1.47 11.24
N LEU A 93 -6.19 1.15 10.20
CA LEU A 93 -6.70 0.55 8.96
C LEU A 93 -7.48 -0.74 9.22
N ALA A 94 -6.94 -1.63 10.06
CA ALA A 94 -7.54 -2.94 10.35
C ALA A 94 -8.85 -2.85 11.15
N ARG A 95 -9.10 -1.74 11.85
CA ARG A 95 -10.37 -1.49 12.55
C ARG A 95 -11.48 -1.05 11.61
N GLN A 96 -11.14 -0.41 10.49
CA GLN A 96 -12.10 0.19 9.56
C GLN A 96 -12.27 -0.62 8.27
N SER A 97 -11.35 -1.53 7.98
CA SER A 97 -11.29 -2.25 6.71
C SER A 97 -10.64 -3.61 6.85
N ARG A 98 -10.90 -4.49 5.89
CA ARG A 98 -10.14 -5.73 5.72
C ARG A 98 -8.79 -5.44 5.07
N ILE A 99 -7.71 -5.89 5.70
CA ILE A 99 -6.34 -5.76 5.20
C ILE A 99 -6.02 -6.91 4.25
N VAL A 100 -5.79 -6.57 2.98
CA VAL A 100 -5.44 -7.50 1.91
C VAL A 100 -4.02 -7.23 1.43
N TYR A 101 -3.15 -8.22 1.58
CA TYR A 101 -1.79 -8.17 1.06
C TYR A 101 -1.73 -8.68 -0.39
N LEU A 102 -1.33 -7.79 -1.30
CA LEU A 102 -1.01 -8.13 -2.68
C LEU A 102 0.45 -8.60 -2.78
N SER A 103 0.63 -9.92 -2.75
CA SER A 103 1.94 -10.55 -2.80
C SER A 103 2.50 -10.59 -4.22
N VAL A 104 3.79 -10.27 -4.35
CA VAL A 104 4.55 -10.36 -5.61
C VAL A 104 5.93 -10.98 -5.34
N THR A 105 6.45 -11.70 -6.33
CA THR A 105 7.84 -12.18 -6.24
C THR A 105 8.82 -11.02 -6.36
N TYR A 106 10.05 -11.23 -5.89
CA TYR A 106 11.12 -10.24 -6.01
C TYR A 106 11.37 -9.86 -7.48
N ASP A 107 11.40 -10.84 -8.38
CA ASP A 107 11.57 -10.61 -9.82
C ASP A 107 10.42 -9.79 -10.43
N THR A 108 9.18 -10.07 -10.03
CA THR A 108 8.02 -9.26 -10.46
C THR A 108 8.12 -7.84 -9.95
N MET A 109 8.54 -7.64 -8.69
CA MET A 109 8.77 -6.31 -8.13
C MET A 109 9.83 -5.55 -8.92
N LEU A 110 11.00 -6.16 -9.16
CA LEU A 110 12.11 -5.52 -9.88
C LEU A 110 11.71 -5.10 -11.30
N ARG A 111 11.08 -6.00 -12.05
CA ARG A 111 10.63 -5.74 -13.42
C ARG A 111 9.64 -4.57 -13.48
N ARG A 112 8.63 -4.57 -12.60
CA ARG A 112 7.63 -3.48 -12.56
C ARG A 112 8.24 -2.17 -12.08
N LEU A 113 9.12 -2.19 -11.08
CA LEU A 113 9.80 -0.98 -10.61
C LEU A 113 10.68 -0.34 -11.69
N GLY A 114 11.37 -1.14 -12.50
CA GLY A 114 12.19 -0.65 -13.60
C GLY A 114 11.37 0.11 -14.67
N GLU A 115 10.09 -0.20 -14.82
CA GLU A 115 9.16 0.50 -15.72
C GLU A 115 8.64 1.82 -15.11
N PHE A 116 8.75 2.02 -13.80
CA PHE A 116 8.21 3.16 -13.05
C PHE A 116 9.29 4.00 -12.34
N SER A 117 10.43 4.23 -13.00
CA SER A 117 11.70 4.80 -12.47
C SER A 117 11.64 6.18 -11.78
N THR A 118 10.46 6.72 -11.44
CA THR A 118 10.25 8.02 -10.80
C THR A 118 9.58 7.95 -9.43
N ARG A 119 9.23 6.77 -8.90
CA ARG A 119 8.64 6.67 -7.55
C ARG A 119 9.72 6.61 -6.48
N GLY A 120 9.67 7.53 -5.52
CA GLY A 120 10.53 7.50 -4.34
C GLY A 120 10.29 6.24 -3.52
N ILE A 121 11.29 5.37 -3.47
CA ILE A 121 11.27 4.16 -2.64
C ILE A 121 11.90 4.54 -1.30
N ALA A 122 11.11 4.45 -0.22
CA ALA A 122 11.58 4.64 1.14
C ALA A 122 12.49 3.47 1.61
N ALA A 123 13.68 3.32 1.01
CA ALA A 123 14.66 2.31 1.35
C ALA A 123 16.09 2.78 1.03
N ASP A 124 17.05 2.27 1.79
CA ASP A 124 18.47 2.39 1.45
C ASP A 124 18.79 1.51 0.23
N LEU A 125 19.01 2.16 -0.92
CA LEU A 125 19.30 1.48 -2.18
C LEU A 125 20.75 1.00 -2.29
N SER A 126 21.64 1.39 -1.36
CA SER A 126 23.06 1.03 -1.42
C SER A 126 23.31 -0.48 -1.31
N GLN A 127 22.38 -1.21 -0.69
CA GLN A 127 22.41 -2.67 -0.53
C GLN A 127 21.47 -3.40 -1.52
N GLY A 128 20.93 -2.68 -2.50
CA GLY A 128 19.88 -3.16 -3.39
C GLY A 128 18.53 -3.32 -2.68
N LEU A 129 17.56 -3.89 -3.39
CA LEU A 129 16.16 -3.96 -2.92
C LEU A 129 15.82 -5.24 -2.15
N TRP A 130 16.73 -6.22 -2.09
CA TRP A 130 16.47 -7.51 -1.43
C TRP A 130 16.27 -7.40 0.08
N PRO A 131 17.09 -6.67 0.86
CA PRO A 131 16.87 -6.52 2.29
C PRO A 131 15.50 -5.91 2.60
N MET A 132 15.14 -4.83 1.89
CA MET A 132 13.82 -4.20 1.97
C MET A 132 12.70 -5.19 1.62
N TYR A 133 12.87 -5.97 0.55
CA TYR A 133 11.90 -6.98 0.13
C TYR A 133 11.65 -8.00 1.24
N ALA A 134 12.71 -8.61 1.77
CA ALA A 134 12.62 -9.65 2.79
C ALA A 134 11.99 -9.13 4.10
N GLU A 135 12.42 -7.95 4.54
CA GLU A 135 11.87 -7.30 5.74
C GLU A 135 10.38 -7.00 5.58
N ARG A 136 10.00 -6.33 4.48
CA ARG A 136 8.61 -5.90 4.30
C ARG A 136 7.66 -7.09 4.10
N ILE A 137 8.10 -8.20 3.52
CA ILE A 137 7.25 -9.41 3.43
C ILE A 137 6.81 -9.88 4.81
N ALA A 138 7.72 -9.97 5.79
CA ALA A 138 7.37 -10.38 7.13
C ALA A 138 6.33 -9.42 7.76
N LEU A 139 6.47 -8.11 7.52
CA LEU A 139 5.51 -7.11 7.99
C LEU A 139 4.16 -7.20 7.27
N TYR A 140 4.14 -7.36 5.93
CA TYR A 140 2.89 -7.54 5.20
C TYR A 140 2.13 -8.77 5.68
N GLN A 141 2.83 -9.90 5.86
CA GLN A 141 2.24 -11.14 6.37
C GLN A 141 1.71 -10.97 7.80
N ARG A 142 2.41 -10.22 8.65
CA ARG A 142 1.96 -9.93 10.03
C ARG A 142 0.63 -9.18 10.08
N PHE A 143 0.42 -8.22 9.19
CA PHE A 143 -0.78 -7.37 9.20
C PHE A 143 -1.90 -7.86 8.28
N ALA A 144 -1.60 -8.69 7.29
CA ALA A 144 -2.58 -9.21 6.35
C ALA A 144 -3.61 -10.10 7.05
N GLN A 145 -4.89 -9.87 6.76
CA GLN A 145 -5.96 -10.81 7.06
C GLN A 145 -6.18 -11.76 5.88
N VAL A 146 -5.90 -11.29 4.66
CA VAL A 146 -5.94 -12.07 3.42
C VAL A 146 -4.67 -11.78 2.62
N THR A 147 -4.08 -12.82 2.04
CA THR A 147 -2.99 -12.67 1.06
C THR A 147 -3.48 -13.12 -0.31
N VAL A 148 -3.27 -12.29 -1.33
CA VAL A 148 -3.63 -12.56 -2.72
C VAL A 148 -2.36 -12.53 -3.58
N ASP A 149 -2.21 -13.54 -4.44
CA ASP A 149 -1.15 -13.55 -5.46
C ASP A 149 -1.44 -12.51 -6.55
N ALA A 150 -0.61 -11.46 -6.58
CA ALA A 150 -0.66 -10.34 -7.51
C ALA A 150 0.39 -10.43 -8.65
N ASN A 151 1.00 -11.60 -8.84
CA ASN A 151 1.77 -11.93 -10.05
C ASN A 151 0.85 -12.25 -11.25
N ARG A 152 -0.46 -12.35 -11.02
CA ARG A 152 -1.50 -12.65 -12.01
C ARG A 152 -2.03 -11.39 -12.72
N PRO A 153 -2.77 -11.52 -13.84
CA PRO A 153 -3.43 -10.40 -14.49
C PRO A 153 -4.39 -9.65 -13.56
N LEU A 154 -4.54 -8.34 -13.77
CA LEU A 154 -5.32 -7.44 -12.91
C LEU A 154 -6.72 -7.97 -12.57
N GLU A 155 -7.46 -8.44 -13.58
CA GLU A 155 -8.82 -8.96 -13.40
C GLU A 155 -8.88 -10.17 -12.45
N ALA A 156 -7.91 -11.09 -12.55
CA ALA A 156 -7.83 -12.25 -11.68
C ALA A 156 -7.49 -11.86 -10.24
N VAL A 157 -6.66 -10.82 -10.05
CA VAL A 157 -6.31 -10.29 -8.73
C VAL A 157 -7.52 -9.61 -8.09
N VAL A 158 -8.24 -8.75 -8.83
CA VAL A 158 -9.46 -8.08 -8.36
C VAL A 158 -10.51 -9.11 -7.93
N ARG A 159 -10.75 -10.13 -8.77
CA ARG A 159 -11.68 -11.21 -8.44
C ARG A 159 -11.27 -11.96 -7.17
N ALA A 160 -9.99 -12.32 -7.05
CA ALA A 160 -9.50 -13.00 -5.85
C ALA A 160 -9.62 -12.16 -4.57
N VAL A 161 -9.54 -10.82 -4.67
CA VAL A 161 -9.77 -9.93 -3.52
C VAL A 161 -11.25 -9.87 -3.12
N LEU A 162 -12.15 -9.92 -4.10
CA LEU A 162 -13.60 -9.93 -3.87
C LEU A 162 -14.11 -11.26 -3.30
N ASP A 163 -13.50 -12.37 -3.73
CA ASP A 163 -13.90 -13.74 -3.34
C ASP A 163 -13.35 -14.15 -1.96
N ALA A 164 -12.31 -13.49 -1.48
CA ALA A 164 -11.76 -13.69 -0.13
C ALA A 164 -12.70 -13.11 0.93
#